data_AF-A0AAW2ML53-F1
#
_entry.id   AF-A0AAW2ML53-F1
#
_cell.length_a   1.000
_cell.length_b   1.000
_cell.length_c   1.000
_cell.angle_alpha   90.00
_cell.angle_beta   90.00
_cell.angle_gamma   90.00
#
_symmetry.space_group_name_H-M   'P 1'
#
loop_
_entity.id
_entity.type
_entity.pdbx_description
1 polymer ?
#
loop_
_entity_poly.entity_id
_entity_poly.type
_entity_poly.pdbx_seq_one_letter_code
_entity_poly.pdbx_strand_id
1 'polypeptide(L)'
;MTRVSEGLSLVKLIEKTLYESNELVNIINAAGVSWVGVALYMKWQGMDLRKLSLKCKNSKNVLLEFSNNAKRTIGKFKSTTNGFLMENPLNWPANIIAANSMYRISRTILLSYQEENEQNDEGLFQRLSVMISDILAACFTNLARVIITKCHRNAIEIREKSVHEAFLLLGKTTQIFELLQQHEWPSLDHDNVVYIEEWRALFSKNNETPMTSPSTSGDEAVTSLISDEEQVTIIVG
;
A
#
# COMPACT_ATOMS: atom_id res chain seq x y z
N MET A 1 5.07 -7.74 16.33
CA MET A 1 3.93 -8.07 15.43
C MET A 1 2.59 -7.49 15.89
N THR A 2 2.33 -7.35 17.20
CA THR A 2 1.04 -6.90 17.75
C THR A 2 0.56 -5.52 17.29
N ARG A 3 1.45 -4.53 17.18
CA ARG A 3 1.07 -3.15 16.75
C ARG A 3 0.63 -3.08 15.28
N VAL A 4 1.33 -3.79 14.38
CA VAL A 4 0.94 -3.88 12.95
C VAL A 4 -0.39 -4.61 12.80
N SER A 5 -0.63 -5.69 13.55
CA SER A 5 -1.92 -6.39 13.52
C SER A 5 -3.08 -5.53 14.04
N GLU A 6 -2.85 -4.71 15.06
CA GLU A 6 -3.84 -3.75 15.55
C GLU A 6 -4.14 -2.68 14.51
N GLY A 7 -3.10 -2.10 13.90
CA GLY A 7 -3.25 -1.09 12.86
C GLY A 7 -4.01 -1.62 11.63
N LEU A 8 -3.68 -2.82 11.16
CA LEU A 8 -4.41 -3.47 10.06
C LEU A 8 -5.87 -3.76 10.41
N SER A 9 -6.16 -4.08 11.67
CA SER A 9 -7.55 -4.28 12.13
C SER A 9 -8.36 -2.99 12.05
N LEU A 10 -7.74 -1.85 12.35
CA LEU A 10 -8.34 -0.52 12.20
C LEU A 10 -8.55 -0.17 10.72
N VAL A 11 -7.53 -0.38 9.86
CA VAL A 11 -7.67 -0.15 8.41
C VAL A 11 -8.82 -0.97 7.83
N LYS A 12 -8.92 -2.25 8.17
CA LYS A 12 -10.04 -3.10 7.73
C LYS A 12 -11.41 -2.56 8.15
N LEU A 13 -11.51 -1.96 9.34
CA LEU A 13 -12.75 -1.34 9.81
C LEU A 13 -13.06 -0.06 9.05
N ILE A 14 -12.05 0.76 8.77
CA ILE A 14 -12.17 1.98 7.97
C ILE A 14 -12.68 1.62 6.57
N GLU A 15 -12.01 0.68 5.90
CA GLU A 15 -12.37 0.22 4.57
C GLU A 15 -13.81 -0.29 4.52
N LYS A 16 -14.20 -1.18 5.46
CA LYS A 16 -15.56 -1.72 5.52
C LYS A 16 -16.63 -0.65 5.77
N THR A 17 -16.29 0.43 6.46
CA THR A 17 -17.27 1.48 6.81
C THR A 17 -17.46 2.48 5.67
N LEU A 18 -16.37 2.82 4.96
CA LEU A 18 -16.36 3.82 3.89
C LEU A 18 -16.71 3.23 2.52
N TYR A 19 -16.33 1.98 2.27
CA TYR A 19 -16.56 1.29 1.00
C TYR A 19 -17.57 0.16 1.22
N GLU A 20 -18.86 0.51 1.17
CA GLU A 20 -19.96 -0.46 1.17
C GLU A 20 -20.14 -1.14 -0.20
N SER A 21 -19.40 -0.70 -1.24
CA SER A 21 -19.50 -1.29 -2.58
C SER A 21 -18.83 -2.66 -2.64
N ASN A 22 -19.47 -3.60 -3.34
CA ASN A 22 -18.91 -4.93 -3.60
C ASN A 22 -17.61 -4.90 -4.44
N GLU A 23 -17.19 -3.73 -4.92
CA GLU A 23 -16.07 -3.55 -5.86
C GLU A 23 -14.72 -3.93 -5.23
N LEU A 24 -14.56 -3.72 -3.91
CA LEU A 24 -13.31 -4.01 -3.20
C LEU A 24 -13.31 -5.39 -2.51
N VAL A 25 -14.38 -6.17 -2.62
CA VAL A 25 -14.52 -7.45 -1.90
C VAL A 25 -13.37 -8.41 -2.22
N ASN A 26 -12.97 -8.50 -3.49
CA ASN A 26 -11.86 -9.37 -3.89
C ASN A 26 -10.51 -8.90 -3.31
N ILE A 27 -10.28 -7.59 -3.19
CA ILE A 27 -9.07 -7.03 -2.59
C ILE A 27 -9.05 -7.30 -1.09
N ILE A 28 -10.15 -7.04 -0.39
CA ILE A 28 -10.27 -7.28 1.06
C ILE A 28 -10.05 -8.77 1.36
N ASN A 29 -10.63 -9.65 0.55
CA ASN A 29 -10.42 -11.09 0.67
C ASN A 29 -8.96 -11.49 0.39
N ALA A 30 -8.34 -10.93 -0.65
CA ALA A 30 -6.94 -11.16 -0.99
C ALA A 30 -6.00 -10.74 0.15
N ALA A 31 -6.22 -9.56 0.72
CA ALA A 31 -5.46 -9.05 1.85
C ALA A 31 -5.66 -9.91 3.10
N GLY A 32 -6.90 -10.26 3.43
CA GLY A 32 -7.23 -11.09 4.59
C GLY A 32 -6.58 -12.48 4.54
N VAL A 33 -6.70 -13.17 3.40
CA VAL A 33 -6.07 -14.50 3.21
C VAL A 33 -4.55 -14.39 3.23
N SER A 34 -3.97 -13.37 2.61
CA SER A 34 -2.52 -13.16 2.61
C SER A 34 -1.99 -12.91 4.01
N TRP A 35 -2.69 -12.09 4.79
CA TRP A 35 -2.31 -11.80 6.18
C TRP A 35 -2.35 -13.05 7.06
N VAL A 36 -3.43 -13.83 6.99
CA VAL A 36 -3.53 -15.10 7.73
C VAL A 36 -2.43 -16.08 7.31
N GLY A 37 -2.15 -16.16 6.00
CA GLY A 37 -1.05 -16.97 5.46
C GLY A 37 0.29 -16.62 6.08
N VAL A 38 0.63 -15.32 6.11
CA VAL A 38 1.93 -14.86 6.60
C VAL A 38 2.00 -14.98 8.13
N ALA A 39 0.99 -14.46 8.84
CA ALA A 39 1.02 -14.34 10.29
C ALA A 39 0.92 -15.70 11.01
N LEU A 40 0.10 -16.63 10.52
CA LEU A 40 -0.11 -17.92 11.18
C LEU A 40 0.73 -19.04 10.58
N TYR A 41 0.82 -19.07 9.25
CA TYR A 41 1.42 -20.21 8.55
C TYR A 41 2.86 -19.95 8.08
N MET A 42 3.37 -18.72 8.23
CA MET A 42 4.64 -18.28 7.64
C MET A 42 4.69 -18.63 6.15
N LYS A 43 3.59 -18.34 5.44
CA LYS A 43 3.42 -18.59 4.01
C LYS A 43 2.90 -17.35 3.31
N TRP A 44 3.46 -17.05 2.15
CA TRP A 44 2.91 -16.02 1.27
C TRP A 44 2.62 -16.63 -0.10
N GLN A 45 1.38 -16.51 -0.58
CA GLN A 45 0.89 -17.20 -1.79
C GLN A 45 1.29 -18.68 -1.89
N GLY A 46 1.16 -19.40 -0.77
CA GLY A 46 1.51 -20.82 -0.68
C GLY A 46 3.01 -21.12 -0.60
N MET A 47 3.89 -20.13 -0.78
CA MET A 47 5.33 -20.29 -0.59
C MET A 47 5.69 -20.24 0.90
N ASP A 48 6.41 -21.24 1.39
CA ASP A 48 6.87 -21.32 2.77
C ASP A 48 8.09 -20.42 2.99
N LEU A 49 7.92 -19.42 3.85
CA LEU A 49 8.93 -18.38 4.11
C LEU A 49 10.18 -18.97 4.78
N ARG A 50 10.04 -19.98 5.64
CA ARG A 50 11.18 -20.65 6.32
C ARG A 50 11.97 -21.52 5.33
N LYS A 51 11.27 -22.24 4.46
CA LYS A 51 11.94 -23.02 3.42
C LYS A 51 12.69 -22.11 2.44
N LEU A 52 12.10 -20.98 2.09
CA LEU A 52 12.74 -19.98 1.24
C LEU A 52 13.96 -19.36 1.91
N SER A 53 13.90 -19.00 3.19
CA SER A 53 15.05 -18.43 3.89
C SER A 53 16.23 -19.40 4.01
N LEU A 54 15.96 -20.71 4.08
CA LEU A 54 17.01 -21.74 4.07
C LEU A 54 17.58 -21.97 2.66
N LYS A 55 16.74 -21.86 1.62
CA LYS A 55 17.15 -22.06 0.22
C LYS A 55 17.93 -20.86 -0.32
N CYS A 56 17.51 -19.65 0.02
CA CYS A 56 18.01 -18.41 -0.53
C CYS A 56 19.09 -17.81 0.39
N LYS A 57 20.24 -17.47 -0.18
CA LYS A 57 21.40 -16.95 0.59
C LYS A 57 21.21 -15.53 1.13
N ASN A 58 20.25 -14.77 0.60
CA ASN A 58 19.96 -13.39 1.00
C ASN A 58 18.52 -12.99 0.63
N SER A 59 18.06 -11.86 1.19
CA SER A 59 16.75 -11.24 0.96
C SER A 59 16.46 -10.96 -0.52
N LYS A 60 17.43 -10.47 -1.29
CA LYS A 60 17.30 -10.22 -2.73
C LYS A 60 16.88 -11.47 -3.51
N ASN A 61 17.49 -12.60 -3.21
CA ASN A 61 17.13 -13.88 -3.84
C ASN A 61 15.75 -14.37 -3.42
N VAL A 62 15.35 -14.12 -2.17
CA VAL A 62 13.98 -14.42 -1.69
C VAL A 62 12.94 -13.58 -2.47
N LEU A 63 13.19 -12.28 -2.65
CA LEU A 63 12.30 -11.38 -3.40
C LEU A 63 12.19 -11.77 -4.89
N LEU A 64 13.29 -12.21 -5.50
CA LEU A 64 13.27 -12.74 -6.88
C LEU A 64 12.40 -14.00 -6.99
N GLU A 65 12.50 -14.92 -6.03
CA GLU A 65 11.67 -16.12 -6.00
C GLU A 65 10.17 -15.78 -5.86
N PHE A 66 9.80 -14.82 -4.99
CA PHE A 66 8.43 -14.33 -4.90
C PHE A 66 7.94 -13.72 -6.20
N SER A 67 8.72 -12.79 -6.78
CA SER A 67 8.38 -12.13 -8.04
C SER A 67 8.18 -13.14 -9.17
N ASN A 68 9.08 -14.12 -9.30
CA ASN A 68 9.01 -15.13 -10.35
C ASN A 68 7.82 -16.09 -10.16
N ASN A 69 7.53 -16.50 -8.92
CA ASN A 69 6.39 -17.33 -8.61
C ASN A 69 5.07 -16.61 -8.95
N ALA A 70 4.93 -15.37 -8.48
CA ALA A 70 3.77 -14.54 -8.74
C ALA A 70 3.57 -14.27 -10.24
N LYS A 71 4.64 -13.92 -10.97
CA LYS A 71 4.60 -13.71 -12.43
C LYS A 71 4.11 -14.96 -13.15
N ARG A 72 4.55 -16.15 -12.74
CA ARG A 72 4.08 -17.42 -13.30
C ARG A 72 2.59 -17.64 -13.05
N THR A 73 2.11 -17.38 -11.85
CA THR A 73 0.69 -17.50 -11.48
C THR A 73 -0.19 -16.56 -12.29
N ILE A 74 0.20 -15.29 -12.40
CA ILE A 74 -0.52 -14.28 -13.18
C ILE A 74 -0.48 -14.60 -14.67
N GLY A 75 0.68 -15.03 -15.20
CA GLY A 75 0.82 -15.41 -16.60
C GLY A 75 -0.08 -16.58 -16.99
N LYS A 76 -0.17 -17.61 -16.13
CA LYS A 76 -1.11 -18.72 -16.32
C LYS A 76 -2.54 -18.23 -16.37
N PHE A 77 -2.97 -17.42 -15.39
CA PHE A 77 -4.30 -16.85 -15.36
C PHE A 77 -4.62 -16.07 -16.64
N LYS A 78 -3.73 -15.17 -17.06
CA LYS A 78 -3.89 -14.38 -18.30
C LYS A 78 -3.99 -15.24 -19.56
N SER A 79 -3.26 -16.37 -19.62
CA SER A 79 -3.33 -17.27 -20.77
C SER A 79 -4.62 -18.10 -20.86
N THR A 80 -5.32 -18.26 -19.74
CA THR A 80 -6.51 -19.12 -19.63
C THR A 80 -7.82 -18.35 -19.47
N THR A 81 -7.76 -17.02 -19.35
CA THR A 81 -8.90 -16.18 -18.98
C THR A 81 -9.05 -15.02 -19.95
N ASN A 82 -10.22 -14.91 -20.58
CA ASN A 82 -10.60 -13.86 -21.52
C ASN A 82 -11.88 -13.14 -21.04
N GLY A 83 -12.21 -12.00 -21.67
CA GLY A 83 -13.45 -11.26 -21.43
C GLY A 83 -13.39 -10.29 -20.25
N PHE A 84 -14.56 -9.98 -19.66
CA PHE A 84 -14.78 -8.97 -18.60
C PHE A 84 -13.80 -9.00 -17.42
N LEU A 85 -13.26 -10.18 -17.06
CA LEU A 85 -12.25 -10.31 -16.01
C LEU A 85 -10.90 -9.68 -16.37
N MET A 86 -10.56 -9.55 -17.66
CA MET A 86 -9.32 -8.91 -18.11
C MET A 86 -9.45 -7.40 -18.26
N GLU A 87 -10.67 -6.87 -18.36
CA GLU A 87 -10.92 -5.43 -18.54
C GLU A 87 -10.60 -4.63 -17.29
N ASN A 88 -10.89 -5.17 -16.10
CA ASN A 88 -10.64 -4.51 -14.83
C ASN A 88 -9.94 -5.46 -13.83
N PRO A 89 -8.70 -5.17 -13.39
CA PRO A 89 -8.00 -5.93 -12.36
C PRO A 89 -8.72 -6.06 -11.02
N LEU A 90 -9.66 -5.17 -10.69
CA LEU A 90 -10.51 -5.27 -9.49
C LEU A 90 -11.46 -6.49 -9.55
N ASN A 91 -11.82 -6.92 -10.76
CA ASN A 91 -12.64 -8.10 -10.98
C ASN A 91 -11.84 -9.40 -10.86
N TRP A 92 -10.51 -9.35 -10.70
CA TRP A 92 -9.70 -10.54 -10.61
C TRP A 92 -10.05 -11.36 -9.35
N PRO A 93 -9.97 -12.70 -9.43
CA PRO A 93 -10.10 -13.54 -8.25
C PRO A 93 -9.09 -13.15 -7.17
N ALA A 94 -9.49 -13.24 -5.90
CA ALA A 94 -8.67 -12.81 -4.77
C ALA A 94 -7.26 -13.44 -4.73
N ASN A 95 -7.11 -14.70 -5.14
CA ASN A 95 -5.80 -15.35 -5.22
C ASN A 95 -4.91 -14.73 -6.31
N ILE A 96 -5.48 -14.28 -7.43
CA ILE A 96 -4.73 -13.60 -8.49
C ILE A 96 -4.37 -12.18 -8.07
N ILE A 97 -5.27 -11.46 -7.42
CA ILE A 97 -4.96 -10.14 -6.82
C ILE A 97 -3.80 -10.28 -5.83
N ALA A 98 -3.84 -11.29 -4.97
CA ALA A 98 -2.79 -11.51 -3.99
C ALA A 98 -1.44 -11.90 -4.63
N ALA A 99 -1.45 -12.69 -5.71
CA ALA A 99 -0.25 -12.95 -6.51
C ALA A 99 0.27 -11.67 -7.17
N ASN A 100 -0.60 -10.85 -7.75
CA ASN A 100 -0.21 -9.57 -8.35
C ASN A 100 0.38 -8.61 -7.31
N SER A 101 -0.21 -8.54 -6.12
CA SER A 101 0.33 -7.79 -4.99
C SER A 101 1.73 -8.28 -4.61
N MET A 102 1.93 -9.60 -4.47
CA MET A 102 3.25 -10.19 -4.24
C MET A 102 4.27 -9.81 -5.31
N TYR A 103 3.89 -9.88 -6.58
CA TYR A 103 4.76 -9.48 -7.69
C TYR A 103 5.18 -8.01 -7.55
N ARG A 104 4.20 -7.10 -7.39
CA ARG A 104 4.46 -5.66 -7.31
C ARG A 104 5.33 -5.30 -6.12
N ILE A 105 4.98 -5.77 -4.92
CA ILE A 105 5.76 -5.52 -3.70
C ILE A 105 7.19 -6.02 -3.87
N SER A 106 7.38 -7.25 -4.34
CA SER A 106 8.71 -7.83 -4.51
C SER A 106 9.55 -7.06 -5.52
N ARG A 107 8.95 -6.62 -6.63
CA ARG A 107 9.63 -5.83 -7.66
C ARG A 107 9.98 -4.42 -7.20
N THR A 108 9.06 -3.74 -6.51
CA THR A 108 9.32 -2.40 -5.96
C THR A 108 10.50 -2.45 -4.98
N ILE A 109 10.52 -3.45 -4.10
CA ILE A 109 11.63 -3.62 -3.18
C ILE A 109 12.93 -3.92 -3.94
N LEU A 110 12.90 -4.83 -4.93
CA LEU A 110 14.09 -5.14 -5.74
C LEU A 110 14.65 -3.93 -6.50
N LEU A 111 13.80 -3.03 -6.97
CA LEU A 111 14.23 -1.80 -7.64
C LEU A 111 14.92 -0.86 -6.64
N SER A 112 14.37 -0.70 -5.44
CA SER A 112 15.02 0.10 -4.39
C SER A 112 16.38 -0.44 -3.96
N TYR A 113 16.63 -1.75 -4.07
CA TYR A 113 17.97 -2.32 -3.86
C TYR A 113 18.99 -1.84 -4.91
N GLN A 114 18.58 -1.59 -6.15
CA GLN A 114 19.51 -1.28 -7.24
C GLN A 114 19.96 0.18 -7.24
N GLU A 115 19.19 1.07 -6.61
CA GLU A 115 19.43 2.52 -6.60
C GLU A 115 20.42 2.96 -5.50
N GLU A 116 20.62 2.16 -4.45
CA GLU A 116 21.43 2.53 -3.27
C GLU A 116 22.62 1.57 -3.05
N ASN A 117 23.81 2.15 -2.82
CA ASN A 117 25.10 1.43 -2.68
C ASN A 117 25.28 0.68 -1.34
N GLU A 118 24.38 0.83 -0.37
CA GLU A 118 24.49 0.20 0.96
C GLU A 118 23.41 -0.88 1.16
N GLN A 119 23.68 -2.07 0.62
CA GLN A 119 22.77 -3.20 0.66
C GLN A 119 23.01 -4.07 1.91
N ASN A 120 22.32 -3.77 3.01
CA ASN A 120 22.13 -4.73 4.09
C ASN A 120 20.63 -4.93 4.39
N ASP A 121 20.30 -6.06 5.02
CA ASP A 121 18.91 -6.42 5.31
C ASP A 121 18.24 -5.51 6.36
N GLU A 122 19.03 -4.81 7.18
CA GLU A 122 18.55 -3.90 8.22
C GLU A 122 17.99 -2.60 7.61
N GLY A 123 18.71 -1.99 6.66
CA GLY A 123 18.25 -0.80 5.94
C GLY A 123 16.98 -1.07 5.14
N LEU A 124 16.88 -2.26 4.53
CA LEU A 124 15.64 -2.73 3.91
C LEU A 124 14.49 -2.79 4.92
N PHE A 125 14.72 -3.43 6.08
CA PHE A 125 13.69 -3.60 7.10
C PHE A 125 13.19 -2.25 7.63
N GLN A 126 14.09 -1.30 7.86
CA GLN A 126 13.74 0.07 8.28
C GLN A 126 12.88 0.77 7.23
N ARG A 127 13.28 0.73 5.94
CA ARG A 127 12.52 1.36 4.86
C ARG A 127 11.13 0.74 4.68
N LEU A 128 11.03 -0.58 4.78
CA LEU A 128 9.74 -1.28 4.78
C LEU A 128 8.86 -0.83 5.95
N SER A 129 9.45 -0.68 7.14
CA SER A 129 8.73 -0.23 8.34
C SER A 129 8.19 1.19 8.17
N VAL A 130 8.97 2.10 7.57
CA VAL A 130 8.54 3.46 7.24
C VAL A 130 7.38 3.43 6.25
N MET A 131 7.50 2.72 5.12
CA MET A 131 6.42 2.63 4.13
C MET A 131 5.12 2.06 4.72
N ILE A 132 5.21 1.03 5.57
CA ILE A 132 4.03 0.48 6.26
C ILE A 132 3.41 1.54 7.18
N SER A 133 4.23 2.29 7.91
CA SER A 133 3.76 3.34 8.82
C SER A 133 3.08 4.47 8.07
N ASP A 134 3.65 4.91 6.95
CA ASP A 134 3.07 5.96 6.08
C ASP A 134 1.71 5.52 5.52
N ILE A 135 1.61 4.26 5.06
CA ILE A 135 0.34 3.69 4.57
C ILE A 135 -0.69 3.65 5.70
N LEU A 136 -0.33 3.16 6.89
CA LEU A 136 -1.24 3.11 8.03
C LEU A 136 -1.70 4.52 8.44
N ALA A 137 -0.78 5.48 8.50
CA ALA A 137 -1.09 6.87 8.81
C ALA A 137 -2.06 7.48 7.79
N ALA A 138 -1.82 7.29 6.50
CA ALA A 138 -2.72 7.72 5.43
C ALA A 138 -4.09 7.05 5.52
N CYS A 139 -4.17 5.76 5.90
CA CYS A 139 -5.47 5.14 6.17
C CYS A 139 -6.16 5.75 7.39
N PHE A 140 -5.43 6.15 8.44
CA PHE A 140 -6.00 6.66 9.68
C PHE A 140 -6.52 8.09 9.60
N THR A 141 -6.14 8.89 8.61
CA THR A 141 -6.78 10.20 8.37
C THR A 141 -8.30 10.06 8.15
N ASN A 142 -8.73 8.93 7.61
CA ASN A 142 -10.15 8.60 7.40
C ASN A 142 -10.92 8.21 8.67
N LEU A 143 -10.24 8.09 9.82
CA LEU A 143 -10.85 7.57 11.04
C LEU A 143 -11.94 8.50 11.59
N ALA A 144 -11.73 9.81 11.54
CA ALA A 144 -12.72 10.79 11.97
C ALA A 144 -14.04 10.64 11.19
N ARG A 145 -13.94 10.51 9.86
CA ARG A 145 -15.08 10.29 8.97
C ARG A 145 -15.79 8.96 9.24
N VAL A 146 -15.05 7.91 9.56
CA VAL A 146 -15.61 6.59 9.96
C VAL A 146 -16.40 6.70 11.26
N ILE A 147 -15.86 7.38 12.27
CA ILE A 147 -16.52 7.61 13.56
C ILE A 147 -17.82 8.38 13.35
N ILE A 148 -17.78 9.49 12.61
CA ILE A 148 -18.95 10.31 12.28
C ILE A 148 -20.01 9.45 11.57
N THR A 149 -19.64 8.74 10.50
CA THR A 149 -20.55 7.86 9.75
C THR A 149 -21.22 6.81 10.65
N LYS A 150 -20.45 6.19 11.55
CA LYS A 150 -20.95 5.19 12.52
C LYS A 150 -21.88 5.78 13.57
N CYS A 151 -21.64 7.01 14.02
CA CYS A 151 -22.50 7.73 14.95
C CYS A 151 -23.82 8.21 14.32
N HIS A 152 -23.85 8.41 13.00
CA HIS A 152 -25.04 8.85 12.26
C HIS A 152 -25.88 7.71 11.64
N ARG A 153 -25.36 6.48 11.46
CA ARG A 153 -26.15 5.32 11.02
C ARG A 153 -27.11 4.86 12.14
N ASN A 154 -28.36 5.35 12.09
CA ASN A 154 -29.41 5.15 13.09
C ASN A 154 -30.49 4.14 12.64
N ALA A 155 -30.31 2.87 12.99
CA ALA A 155 -31.43 2.05 13.46
C ALA A 155 -31.13 1.70 14.92
N ILE A 156 -32.10 1.88 15.81
CA ILE A 156 -31.90 2.00 17.27
C ILE A 156 -31.17 0.79 17.89
N GLU A 157 -31.31 -0.41 17.32
CA GLU A 157 -30.56 -1.62 17.74
C GLU A 157 -29.07 -1.62 17.35
N ILE A 158 -28.65 -0.87 16.32
CA ILE A 158 -27.27 -0.78 15.84
C ILE A 158 -26.46 0.23 16.66
N ARG A 159 -27.14 1.15 17.36
CA ARG A 159 -26.53 2.29 18.04
C ARG A 159 -25.65 1.88 19.23
N GLU A 160 -26.05 0.89 20.01
CA GLU A 160 -25.28 0.44 21.19
C GLU A 160 -23.96 -0.24 20.77
N LYS A 161 -24.02 -1.15 19.78
CA LYS A 161 -22.82 -1.80 19.24
C LYS A 161 -21.90 -0.81 18.52
N SER A 162 -22.47 0.15 17.79
CA SER A 162 -21.72 1.21 17.10
C SER A 162 -21.02 2.15 18.08
N VAL A 163 -21.71 2.58 19.15
CA VAL A 163 -21.14 3.42 20.21
C VAL A 163 -20.05 2.67 21.00
N HIS A 164 -20.24 1.38 21.27
CA HIS A 164 -19.22 0.55 21.91
C HIS A 164 -17.97 0.38 21.03
N GLU A 165 -18.14 0.10 19.73
CA GLU A 165 -17.03 0.05 18.76
C GLU A 165 -16.31 1.40 18.67
N ALA A 166 -17.04 2.52 18.64
CA ALA A 166 -16.48 3.88 18.62
C ALA A 166 -15.69 4.21 19.89
N PHE A 167 -16.17 3.80 21.06
CA PHE A 167 -15.47 4.00 22.34
C PHE A 167 -14.18 3.16 22.41
N LEU A 168 -14.22 1.91 21.94
CA LEU A 168 -13.03 1.04 21.81
C LEU A 168 -11.99 1.61 20.84
N LEU A 169 -12.45 2.17 19.73
CA LEU A 169 -11.61 2.88 18.77
C LEU A 169 -10.94 4.09 19.40
N LEU A 170 -11.71 4.93 20.10
CA LEU A 170 -11.22 6.15 20.75
C LEU A 170 -10.16 5.85 21.81
N GLY A 171 -10.38 4.79 22.61
CA GLY A 171 -9.41 4.35 23.62
C GLY A 171 -8.13 3.77 23.02
N LYS A 172 -8.20 3.16 21.83
CA LYS A 172 -7.01 2.66 21.10
C LYS A 172 -6.23 3.78 20.43
N THR A 173 -6.91 4.85 20.00
CA THR A 173 -6.27 5.96 19.29
C THR A 173 -5.72 7.05 20.18
N THR A 174 -6.00 7.06 21.49
CA THR A 174 -5.44 8.05 22.42
C THR A 174 -3.90 8.06 22.42
N GLN A 175 -3.28 6.87 22.38
CA GLN A 175 -1.81 6.73 22.28
C GLN A 175 -1.25 7.22 20.93
N ILE A 176 -2.02 7.06 19.84
CA ILE A 176 -1.63 7.54 18.51
C ILE A 176 -1.71 9.08 18.47
N PHE A 177 -2.74 9.67 19.08
CA PHE A 177 -2.93 11.11 19.15
C PHE A 177 -1.84 11.82 19.97
N GLU A 178 -1.42 11.22 21.09
CA GLU A 178 -0.31 11.71 21.91
C GLU A 178 1.02 11.71 21.15
N LEU A 179 1.26 10.71 20.30
CA LEU A 179 2.45 10.65 19.43
C LEU A 179 2.37 11.63 18.26
N LEU A 180 1.18 11.82 17.67
CA LEU A 180 0.98 12.73 16.54
C LEU A 180 1.09 14.21 16.92
N GLN A 181 0.74 14.59 18.16
CA GLN A 181 0.91 15.97 18.65
C GLN A 181 2.37 16.41 18.82
N GLN A 182 3.30 15.46 18.92
CA GLN A 182 4.74 15.77 19.08
C GLN A 182 5.42 16.14 17.76
N HIS A 183 4.74 15.99 16.62
CA HIS A 183 5.25 16.36 15.30
C HIS A 183 4.51 17.59 14.76
N GLU A 184 5.24 18.60 14.28
CA GLU A 184 4.65 19.71 13.51
C GLU A 184 4.23 19.18 12.13
N TRP A 185 2.93 19.12 11.90
CA TRP A 185 2.37 18.78 10.58
C TRP A 185 2.13 20.06 9.79
N PRO A 186 2.40 20.09 8.48
CA PRO A 186 1.96 21.20 7.64
C PRO A 186 0.43 21.30 7.72
N SER A 187 -0.08 22.52 7.95
CA SER A 187 -1.51 22.77 8.07
C SER A 187 -2.22 22.39 6.77
N LEU A 188 -2.84 21.21 6.74
CA LEU A 188 -3.64 20.75 5.61
C LEU A 188 -5.10 21.15 5.83
N ASP A 189 -5.67 21.82 4.85
CA ASP A 189 -7.12 21.98 4.71
C ASP A 189 -7.72 20.59 4.42
N HIS A 190 -8.19 19.95 5.48
CA HIS A 190 -8.54 18.53 5.53
C HIS A 190 -9.83 18.21 4.76
N ASP A 191 -10.59 19.22 4.36
CA ASP A 191 -11.85 19.06 3.64
C ASP A 191 -11.65 18.71 2.15
N ASN A 192 -10.44 18.87 1.63
CA ASN A 192 -10.15 18.77 0.19
C ASN A 192 -9.27 17.57 -0.22
N VAL A 193 -8.88 16.69 0.70
CA VAL A 193 -7.97 15.57 0.40
C VAL A 193 -8.58 14.24 0.86
N VAL A 194 -9.40 13.66 -0.02
CA VAL A 194 -10.24 12.49 0.29
C VAL A 194 -9.54 11.18 -0.08
N TYR A 195 -8.58 11.22 -1.01
CA TYR A 195 -7.93 10.02 -1.54
C TYR A 195 -6.40 10.05 -1.37
N ILE A 196 -5.81 8.85 -1.22
CA ILE A 196 -4.36 8.67 -1.03
C ILE A 196 -3.54 9.23 -2.21
N GLU A 197 -4.11 9.22 -3.42
CA GLU A 197 -3.46 9.77 -4.61
C GLU A 197 -3.40 11.31 -4.57
N GLU A 198 -4.41 11.98 -4.01
CA GLU A 198 -4.42 13.43 -3.80
C GLU A 198 -3.44 13.83 -2.69
N TRP A 199 -3.37 13.00 -1.64
CA TRP A 199 -2.38 13.12 -0.56
C TRP A 199 -0.95 13.00 -1.10
N ARG A 200 -0.71 12.02 -1.99
CA ARG A 200 0.60 11.82 -2.64
C ARG A 200 0.96 13.01 -3.53
N ALA A 201 0.01 13.52 -4.31
CA ALA A 201 0.23 14.68 -5.19
C ALA A 201 0.57 15.97 -4.43
N LEU A 202 -0.03 16.19 -3.25
CA LEU A 202 0.25 17.36 -2.41
C LEU A 202 1.67 17.37 -1.84
N PHE A 203 2.15 16.22 -1.36
CA PHE A 203 3.52 16.10 -0.86
C PHE A 203 4.56 16.19 -1.99
N SER A 204 4.23 15.74 -3.20
CA SER A 204 5.07 15.97 -4.37
C SER A 204 5.17 17.45 -4.75
N LYS A 205 4.08 18.22 -4.64
CA LYS A 205 4.06 19.68 -4.90
C LYS A 205 4.85 20.50 -3.88
N ASN A 206 4.84 20.12 -2.60
CA ASN A 206 5.59 20.84 -1.56
C ASN A 206 7.11 20.68 -1.69
N ASN A 207 7.58 19.68 -2.43
CA ASN A 207 8.99 19.53 -2.80
C ASN A 207 9.38 20.34 -4.04
N GLU A 208 8.41 20.98 -4.72
CA GLU A 208 8.61 21.86 -5.87
C GLU A 208 8.17 23.30 -5.55
N THR A 209 8.91 23.99 -4.68
CA THR A 209 8.92 25.46 -4.70
C THR A 209 10.35 26.00 -4.88
N PRO A 210 10.50 27.13 -5.57
CA PRO A 210 11.67 27.39 -6.41
C PRO A 210 12.81 28.01 -5.59
N MET A 211 14.00 27.38 -5.61
CA MET A 211 15.23 28.08 -5.27
C MET A 211 15.51 29.12 -6.35
N THR A 212 15.16 30.37 -6.03
CA THR A 212 15.66 31.56 -6.70
C THR A 212 17.17 31.62 -6.53
N SER A 213 17.93 31.58 -7.62
CA SER A 213 19.28 32.14 -7.70
C SER A 213 19.65 32.45 -9.16
N PRO A 214 20.52 33.45 -9.38
CA PRO A 214 20.54 34.23 -10.61
C PRO A 214 21.33 33.57 -11.73
N SER A 215 20.93 33.93 -12.95
CA SER A 215 21.56 33.68 -14.25
C SER A 215 23.09 33.72 -14.27
N THR A 216 23.71 32.78 -14.98
CA THR A 216 24.88 33.05 -15.84
C THR A 216 24.85 32.11 -17.05
N SER A 217 25.06 32.72 -18.22
CA SER A 217 25.06 32.17 -19.57
C SER A 217 26.28 31.30 -19.88
N GLY A 218 26.14 30.38 -20.84
CA GLY A 218 27.27 29.81 -21.59
C GLY A 218 26.90 28.54 -22.35
N ASP A 219 26.95 28.63 -23.68
CA ASP A 219 26.56 27.63 -24.68
C ASP A 219 27.41 26.34 -24.69
N GLU A 220 26.84 25.20 -25.12
CA GLU A 220 27.02 24.63 -26.47
C GLU A 220 26.47 23.19 -26.59
N ALA A 221 26.03 22.88 -27.81
CA ALA A 221 25.35 21.67 -28.24
C ALA A 221 26.27 20.43 -28.36
N VAL A 222 25.67 19.24 -28.53
CA VAL A 222 25.91 18.27 -29.65
C VAL A 222 25.25 16.90 -29.38
N THR A 223 24.16 16.65 -30.12
CA THR A 223 23.67 15.44 -30.82
C THR A 223 23.87 13.99 -30.30
N SER A 224 22.70 13.34 -30.12
CA SER A 224 22.21 12.05 -30.67
C SER A 224 22.94 10.71 -30.41
N LEU A 225 22.17 9.67 -30.01
CA LEU A 225 21.87 8.46 -30.81
C LEU A 225 20.89 7.49 -30.08
N ILE A 226 19.64 7.42 -30.58
CA ILE A 226 18.79 6.24 -30.92
C ILE A 226 18.86 4.97 -30.01
N SER A 227 17.73 4.57 -29.39
CA SER A 227 16.79 3.57 -29.97
C SER A 227 15.67 3.17 -29.00
N ASP A 228 14.43 3.31 -29.48
CA ASP A 228 13.23 2.48 -29.28
C ASP A 228 13.04 1.68 -27.98
N GLU A 229 12.15 2.18 -27.11
CA GLU A 229 11.26 1.32 -26.33
C GLU A 229 9.80 1.76 -26.50
N GLU A 230 8.99 0.78 -26.84
CA GLU A 230 7.54 0.80 -27.02
C GLU A 230 6.84 1.44 -25.80
N GLN A 231 6.16 2.56 -26.04
CA GLN A 231 5.32 3.19 -25.02
C GLN A 231 4.07 2.35 -24.78
N VAL A 232 4.04 1.62 -23.67
CA VAL A 232 2.80 1.08 -23.11
C VAL A 232 2.17 2.16 -22.23
N THR A 233 1.34 2.99 -22.86
CA THR A 233 0.43 3.91 -22.16
C THR A 233 -0.63 3.10 -21.44
N ILE A 234 -0.64 3.12 -20.09
CA ILE A 234 -1.80 2.68 -19.31
C ILE A 234 -2.48 3.93 -18.76
N ILE A 235 -3.68 4.15 -19.30
CA ILE A 235 -4.66 5.12 -18.86
C ILE A 235 -5.06 4.79 -17.42
N VAL A 236 -4.90 5.77 -16.53
CA VAL A 236 -5.40 5.73 -15.16
C VAL A 236 -6.92 5.85 -15.21
N GLY A 237 -7.60 4.84 -14.66
CA GLY A 237 -9.02 4.83 -14.35
C GLY A 237 -9.21 4.17 -12.99
#